data_AF-A0A0R2ZEW9-F1
#
_entry.id   AF-A0A0R2ZEW9-F1
#
_cell.length_a   1.000
_cell.length_b   1.000
_cell.length_c   1.000
_cell.angle_alpha   90.00
_cell.angle_beta   90.00
_cell.angle_gamma   90.00
#
_symmetry.space_group_name_H-M   'P 1'
#
loop_
_entity.id
_entity.type
_entity.pdbx_description
1 polymer ?
#
loop_
_entity_poly.entity_id
_entity_poly.type
_entity_poly.pdbx_seq_one_letter_code
_entity_poly.pdbx_strand_id
1 'polypeptide(L)'
;MKQQTNRIRMADQIFDASLLSGNFLGGFNSRVHGVERNATADGPARFERGQGWDKADELVRAGQIYFIHPFPHGQCKQTGFVYGGTWACNTCRTDGFQKPWWAIRVMKDGSAWCVVGEGFEDLQSSANYAFGDTREEALNAYAELMNQPVAA
;
A
#
# COMPACT_ATOMS: atom_id res chain seq x y z
N MET A 1 -5.43 2.88 -23.93
CA MET A 1 -4.94 3.07 -22.54
C MET A 1 -5.18 1.77 -21.78
N LYS A 2 -4.16 1.19 -21.13
CA LYS A 2 -4.38 0.04 -20.24
C LYS A 2 -5.27 0.52 -19.09
N GLN A 3 -6.39 -0.16 -18.84
CA GLN A 3 -7.34 0.18 -17.78
C GLN A 3 -6.57 0.28 -16.45
N GLN A 4 -6.43 1.50 -15.91
CA GLN A 4 -5.92 1.66 -14.56
C GLN A 4 -6.93 1.03 -13.61
N THR A 5 -6.47 0.11 -12.78
CA THR A 5 -7.33 -0.59 -11.82
C THR A 5 -7.56 0.33 -10.64
N ASN A 6 -8.80 0.49 -10.19
CA ASN A 6 -9.16 1.32 -9.03
C ASN A 6 -9.07 0.56 -7.69
N ARG A 7 -8.35 -0.57 -7.63
CA ARG A 7 -8.24 -1.41 -6.44
C ARG A 7 -6.93 -2.17 -6.36
N ILE A 8 -6.63 -2.67 -5.15
CA ILE A 8 -5.54 -3.59 -4.88
C ILE A 8 -5.72 -4.85 -5.73
N ARG A 9 -4.61 -5.29 -6.33
CA ARG A 9 -4.54 -6.55 -7.04
C ARG A 9 -3.33 -7.33 -6.56
N MET A 10 -3.55 -8.63 -6.35
CA MET A 10 -2.50 -9.59 -6.02
C MET A 10 -1.75 -10.02 -7.29
N ALA A 11 -0.61 -10.68 -7.12
CA ALA A 11 0.26 -11.08 -8.23
C ALA A 11 -0.45 -11.97 -9.27
N ASP A 12 -1.25 -12.94 -8.82
CA ASP A 12 -2.04 -13.85 -9.64
C ASP A 12 -3.15 -13.14 -10.44
N GLN A 13 -3.54 -11.94 -9.99
CA GLN A 13 -4.48 -11.10 -10.71
C GLN A 13 -3.77 -10.22 -11.73
N ILE A 14 -2.47 -9.91 -11.57
CA ILE A 14 -1.72 -9.00 -12.46
C ILE A 14 -0.98 -9.77 -13.55
N PHE A 15 -0.45 -10.94 -13.20
CA PHE A 15 0.36 -11.80 -14.06
C PHE A 15 -0.33 -13.13 -14.30
N ASP A 16 0.14 -13.88 -15.29
CA ASP A 16 -0.27 -15.27 -15.45
C ASP A 16 0.33 -16.11 -14.33
N ALA A 17 -0.53 -16.53 -13.38
CA ALA A 17 -0.13 -17.29 -12.21
C ALA A 17 0.52 -18.65 -12.56
N SER A 18 0.21 -19.22 -13.72
CA SER A 18 0.80 -20.50 -14.15
C SER A 18 2.30 -20.38 -14.46
N LEU A 19 2.78 -19.15 -14.66
CA LEU A 19 4.18 -18.85 -14.97
C LEU A 19 4.98 -18.39 -13.74
N LEU A 20 4.37 -18.35 -12.56
CA LEU A 20 4.97 -17.81 -11.33
C LEU A 20 5.15 -18.89 -10.27
N SER A 21 6.24 -18.83 -9.50
CA SER A 21 6.40 -19.68 -8.32
C SER A 21 5.53 -19.16 -7.17
N GLY A 22 5.06 -20.06 -6.30
CA GLY A 22 4.30 -19.68 -5.10
C GLY A 22 5.08 -18.75 -4.18
N ASN A 23 6.41 -18.83 -4.17
CA ASN A 23 7.26 -17.93 -3.40
C ASN A 23 7.30 -16.53 -4.00
N PHE A 24 7.37 -16.42 -5.34
CA PHE A 24 7.27 -15.13 -6.01
C PHE A 24 5.93 -14.45 -5.70
N LEU A 25 4.82 -15.19 -5.82
CA LEU A 25 3.48 -14.70 -5.48
C LEU A 25 3.42 -14.21 -4.01
N GLY A 26 3.96 -15.01 -3.09
CA GLY A 26 4.01 -14.68 -1.66
C GLY A 26 4.83 -13.42 -1.38
N GLY A 27 5.96 -13.23 -2.06
CA GLY A 27 6.79 -12.03 -1.94
C GLY A 27 6.10 -10.76 -2.45
N PHE A 28 5.50 -10.86 -3.64
CA PHE A 28 4.75 -9.76 -4.25
C PHE A 28 3.57 -9.34 -3.38
N ASN A 29 2.75 -10.29 -2.95
CA ASN A 29 1.56 -10.01 -2.14
C ASN A 29 1.95 -9.45 -0.77
N SER A 30 3.07 -9.89 -0.19
CA SER A 30 3.60 -9.34 1.06
C SER A 30 3.92 -7.84 0.92
N ARG A 31 4.57 -7.41 -0.17
CA ARG A 31 4.80 -5.98 -0.43
C ARG A 31 3.50 -5.21 -0.61
N VAL A 32 2.53 -5.76 -1.35
CA VAL A 32 1.21 -5.14 -1.57
C VAL A 32 0.47 -4.95 -0.24
N HIS A 33 0.63 -5.86 0.71
CA HIS A 33 0.08 -5.74 2.06
C HIS A 33 0.93 -4.88 3.02
N GLY A 34 1.99 -4.24 2.53
CA GLY A 34 2.83 -3.33 3.30
C GLY A 34 3.86 -4.00 4.20
N VAL A 35 4.13 -5.30 4.03
CA VAL A 35 5.18 -6.03 4.75
C VAL A 35 6.55 -5.58 4.26
N GLU A 36 7.48 -5.35 5.18
CA GLU A 36 8.86 -4.99 4.85
C GLU A 36 9.61 -6.13 4.14
N ARG A 37 10.62 -5.76 3.36
CA ARG A 37 11.39 -6.69 2.53
C ARG A 37 12.13 -7.73 3.36
N ASN A 38 12.75 -7.31 4.46
CA ASN A 38 13.49 -8.19 5.39
C ASN A 38 12.58 -9.29 5.97
N ALA A 39 11.39 -8.93 6.45
CA ALA A 39 10.41 -9.88 6.98
C ALA A 39 9.86 -10.80 5.88
N THR A 40 9.73 -10.29 4.65
CA THR A 40 9.24 -11.08 3.51
C THR A 40 10.28 -12.08 3.02
N ALA A 41 11.55 -11.67 2.93
CA ALA A 41 12.66 -12.43 2.37
C ALA A 41 13.49 -13.12 3.45
N ASP A 42 12.89 -13.50 4.57
CA ASP A 42 13.52 -14.36 5.56
C ASP A 42 13.29 -15.84 5.23
N GLY A 43 14.26 -16.70 5.58
CA GLY A 43 14.16 -18.15 5.44
C GLY A 43 14.54 -18.77 4.07
N PRO A 44 14.20 -20.05 3.84
CA PRO A 44 14.72 -20.84 2.72
C PRO A 44 14.34 -20.33 1.32
N ALA A 45 13.21 -19.65 1.17
CA ALA A 45 12.72 -19.12 -0.10
C ALA A 45 13.05 -17.63 -0.32
N ARG A 46 14.01 -17.09 0.45
CA ARG A 46 14.35 -15.65 0.47
C ARG A 46 14.60 -15.02 -0.90
N PHE A 47 15.23 -15.75 -1.83
CA PHE A 47 15.58 -15.21 -3.14
C PHE A 47 14.34 -14.97 -4.00
N GLU A 48 13.49 -15.99 -4.16
CA GLU A 48 12.25 -15.89 -4.96
C GLU A 48 11.24 -14.95 -4.31
N ARG A 49 11.09 -14.99 -2.98
CA ARG A 49 10.26 -14.03 -2.25
C ARG A 49 10.77 -12.60 -2.41
N GLY A 50 12.09 -12.41 -2.34
CA GLY A 50 12.74 -11.13 -2.59
C GLY A 50 12.41 -10.60 -3.99
N GLN A 51 12.51 -11.43 -5.02
CA GLN A 51 12.17 -11.05 -6.41
C GLN A 51 10.71 -10.60 -6.55
N GLY A 52 9.77 -11.33 -5.94
CA GLY A 52 8.36 -10.95 -5.93
C GLY A 52 8.14 -9.60 -5.24
N TRP A 53 8.75 -9.41 -4.06
CA TRP A 53 8.67 -8.16 -3.29
C TRP A 53 9.24 -6.98 -4.10
N ASP A 54 10.43 -7.16 -4.68
CA ASP A 54 11.12 -6.14 -5.48
C ASP A 54 10.29 -5.76 -6.71
N LYS A 55 9.61 -6.73 -7.35
CA LYS A 55 8.73 -6.45 -8.48
C LYS A 55 7.50 -5.64 -8.07
N ALA A 56 6.86 -5.97 -6.95
CA ALA A 56 5.77 -5.17 -6.43
C ALA A 56 6.23 -3.74 -6.08
N ASP A 57 7.41 -3.59 -5.48
CA ASP A 57 7.93 -2.27 -5.11
C ASP A 57 8.23 -1.40 -6.34
N GLU A 58 8.74 -1.98 -7.43
CA GLU A 58 8.88 -1.31 -8.72
C GLU A 58 7.54 -0.74 -9.22
N LEU A 59 6.49 -1.56 -9.22
CA LEU A 59 5.15 -1.15 -9.67
C LEU A 59 4.52 -0.08 -8.74
N VAL A 60 4.76 -0.19 -7.43
CA VAL A 60 4.33 0.83 -6.45
C VAL A 60 5.04 2.15 -6.72
N ARG A 61 6.36 2.15 -6.90
CA ARG A 61 7.15 3.36 -7.19
C ARG A 61 6.77 4.00 -8.53
N ALA A 62 6.36 3.19 -9.50
CA ALA A 62 5.85 3.64 -10.78
C ALA A 62 4.39 4.14 -10.73
N GLY A 63 3.70 4.05 -9.57
CA GLY A 63 2.30 4.46 -9.42
C GLY A 63 1.32 3.60 -10.22
N GLN A 64 1.67 2.34 -10.48
CA GLN A 64 0.91 1.44 -11.34
C GLN A 64 -0.08 0.56 -10.58
N ILE A 65 0.15 0.31 -9.29
CA ILE A 65 -0.71 -0.55 -8.46
C ILE A 65 -1.07 0.12 -7.14
N TYR A 66 -2.20 -0.31 -6.58
CA TYR A 66 -2.57 -0.01 -5.20
C TYR A 66 -1.82 -0.93 -4.23
N PHE A 67 -1.56 -0.45 -3.03
CA PHE A 67 -0.93 -1.18 -1.94
C PHE A 67 -1.39 -0.62 -0.59
N ILE A 68 -1.18 -1.39 0.48
CA ILE A 68 -1.39 -0.96 1.85
C ILE A 68 -0.18 -0.13 2.30
N HIS A 69 -0.42 1.14 2.62
CA HIS A 69 0.56 1.99 3.27
C HIS A 69 0.21 2.14 4.76
N PRO A 70 1.08 1.69 5.68
CA PRO A 70 0.83 1.87 7.09
C PRO A 70 1.02 3.32 7.50
N PHE A 71 -0.04 3.95 7.99
CA PHE A 71 0.02 5.29 8.55
C PHE A 71 0.23 5.23 10.08
N PRO A 72 0.81 6.29 10.69
CA PRO A 72 0.85 6.45 12.13
C PRO A 72 -0.54 6.31 12.76
N HIS A 73 -0.64 5.58 13.88
CA HIS A 73 -1.94 5.27 14.49
C HIS A 73 -1.97 5.58 16.00
N GLY A 74 -3.19 5.60 16.53
CA GLY A 74 -3.47 5.68 17.97
C GLY A 74 -2.79 6.87 18.67
N GLN A 75 -2.47 6.67 19.94
CA GLN A 75 -1.77 7.65 20.78
C GLN A 75 -0.25 7.56 20.61
N CYS A 76 0.29 6.39 20.22
CA CYS A 76 1.73 6.19 20.08
C CYS A 76 2.31 6.86 18.83
N LYS A 77 1.48 7.18 17.83
CA LYS A 77 1.88 7.78 16.54
C LYS A 77 2.98 7.00 15.81
N GLN A 78 3.04 5.68 16.02
CA GLN A 78 3.95 4.77 15.32
C GLN A 78 3.22 4.06 14.18
N THR A 79 3.96 3.58 13.18
CA THR A 79 3.44 2.59 12.24
C THR A 79 3.35 1.22 12.93
N GLY A 80 2.35 0.43 12.58
CA GLY A 80 2.25 -0.96 13.07
C GLY A 80 3.29 -1.88 12.45
N PHE A 81 3.16 -3.17 12.74
CA PHE A 81 3.82 -4.26 12.01
C PHE A 81 2.80 -5.35 11.68
N VAL A 82 3.09 -6.20 10.69
CA VAL A 82 2.18 -7.29 10.32
C VAL A 82 2.37 -8.49 11.25
N TYR A 83 1.27 -8.99 11.81
CA TYR A 83 1.22 -10.17 12.67
C TYR A 83 -0.06 -10.96 12.40
N GLY A 84 0.05 -12.28 12.16
CA GLY A 84 -1.13 -13.13 11.95
C GLY A 84 -2.05 -12.71 10.79
N GLY A 85 -1.54 -11.94 9.82
CA GLY A 85 -2.33 -11.41 8.70
C GLY A 85 -3.04 -10.08 8.98
N THR A 86 -2.86 -9.49 10.16
CA THR A 86 -3.37 -8.16 10.53
C THR A 86 -2.23 -7.21 10.87
N TRP A 87 -2.53 -5.93 11.07
CA TRP A 87 -1.56 -4.97 11.61
C TRP A 87 -1.68 -4.88 13.13
N ALA A 88 -0.55 -5.02 13.82
CA ALA A 88 -0.43 -5.04 15.27
C ALA A 88 0.51 -3.93 15.78
N CYS A 89 0.33 -3.57 17.05
CA CYS A 89 1.15 -2.59 17.74
C CYS A 89 1.37 -3.01 19.20
N ASN A 90 2.62 -3.17 19.59
CA ASN A 90 2.99 -3.53 20.96
C ASN A 90 2.74 -2.37 21.93
N THR A 91 2.96 -1.12 21.50
CA THR A 91 2.76 0.08 22.32
C THR A 91 1.28 0.27 22.66
N CYS A 92 0.39 0.08 21.69
CA CYS A 92 -1.06 0.20 21.88
C CYS A 92 -1.72 -1.10 22.37
N ARG A 93 -0.99 -2.23 22.38
CA ARG A 93 -1.47 -3.58 22.74
C ARG A 93 -2.75 -3.99 21.99
N THR A 94 -2.79 -3.71 20.69
CA THR A 94 -3.95 -4.00 19.82
C THR A 94 -3.47 -4.46 18.45
N ASP A 95 -4.30 -5.25 17.78
CA ASP A 95 -4.19 -5.63 16.39
C ASP A 95 -5.47 -5.24 15.61
N GLY A 96 -5.45 -5.39 14.29
CA GLY A 96 -6.62 -5.14 13.45
C GLY A 96 -7.00 -3.67 13.29
N PHE A 97 -6.12 -2.73 13.64
CA PHE A 97 -6.42 -1.29 13.57
C PHE A 97 -6.22 -0.67 12.18
N GLN A 98 -5.72 -1.43 11.21
CA GLN A 98 -5.58 -0.96 9.84
C GLN A 98 -6.91 -0.40 9.33
N LYS A 99 -6.87 0.75 8.67
CA LYS A 99 -8.08 1.39 8.15
C LYS A 99 -8.25 1.05 6.66
N PRO A 100 -9.49 0.92 6.16
CA PRO A 100 -9.71 0.67 4.73
C PRO A 100 -9.02 1.70 3.82
N TRP A 101 -8.96 2.97 4.25
CA TRP A 101 -8.30 4.04 3.51
C TRP A 101 -6.77 3.92 3.40
N TRP A 102 -6.15 2.93 4.06
CA TRP A 102 -4.71 2.64 3.90
C TRP A 102 -4.38 2.01 2.54
N ALA A 103 -5.39 1.49 1.83
CA ALA A 103 -5.24 1.05 0.46
C ALA A 103 -5.11 2.28 -0.46
N ILE A 104 -3.89 2.54 -0.91
CA ILE A 104 -3.55 3.73 -1.69
C ILE A 104 -2.74 3.41 -2.94
N ARG A 105 -2.70 4.35 -3.86
CA ARG A 105 -1.74 4.42 -4.96
C ARG A 105 -1.10 5.79 -4.95
N VAL A 106 0.21 5.83 -5.17
CA VAL A 106 1.00 7.07 -5.14
C VAL A 106 1.67 7.25 -6.49
N MET A 107 1.48 8.39 -7.13
CA MET A 107 1.95 8.64 -8.48
C MET A 107 2.43 10.07 -8.66
N LYS A 108 3.32 10.27 -9.63
CA LYS A 108 3.69 11.62 -10.06
C LYS A 108 2.63 12.20 -10.97
N ASP A 109 2.35 13.48 -10.81
CA ASP A 109 1.52 14.29 -11.69
C ASP A 109 2.27 15.60 -12.04
N GLY A 110 2.93 15.61 -13.20
CA GLY A 110 3.86 16.67 -13.57
C GLY A 110 5.02 16.79 -12.58
N SER A 111 5.14 17.96 -11.94
CA SER A 111 6.13 18.23 -10.88
C SER A 111 5.67 17.83 -9.48
N ALA A 112 4.39 17.50 -9.31
CA ALA A 112 3.79 17.17 -8.02
C ALA A 112 3.66 15.66 -7.81
N TRP A 113 3.31 15.28 -6.58
CA TRP A 113 2.91 13.94 -6.19
C TRP A 113 1.42 13.91 -5.83
N CYS A 114 0.76 12.83 -6.23
CA CYS A 114 -0.64 12.56 -5.93
C CYS A 114 -0.77 11.23 -5.19
N VAL A 115 -1.53 11.22 -4.10
CA VAL A 115 -1.99 10.02 -3.42
C VAL A 115 -3.48 9.88 -3.65
N VAL A 116 -3.91 8.69 -4.07
CA VAL A 116 -5.32 8.35 -4.23
C VAL A 116 -5.65 7.10 -3.42
N GLY A 117 -6.82 7.09 -2.80
CA GLY A 117 -7.36 5.91 -2.14
C GLY A 117 -7.94 4.91 -3.13
N GLU A 118 -8.05 3.66 -2.69
CA GLU A 118 -8.79 2.63 -3.42
C GLU A 118 -10.21 3.11 -3.73
N GLY A 119 -10.69 2.81 -4.94
CA GLY A 119 -11.96 3.28 -5.47
C GLY A 119 -11.90 4.64 -6.17
N PHE A 120 -10.77 5.35 -6.18
CA PHE A 120 -10.64 6.63 -6.89
C PHE A 120 -10.94 6.49 -8.39
N GLU A 121 -11.82 7.35 -8.89
CA GLU A 121 -12.24 7.41 -10.30
C GLU A 121 -11.63 8.63 -11.00
N ASP A 122 -11.93 9.83 -10.50
CA ASP A 122 -11.44 11.11 -10.97
C ASP A 122 -11.55 12.20 -9.89
N LEU A 123 -11.00 13.39 -10.16
CA LEU A 123 -10.95 14.51 -9.22
C LEU A 123 -12.32 15.15 -8.93
N GLN A 124 -13.30 14.95 -9.82
CA GLN A 124 -14.65 15.52 -9.70
C GLN A 124 -15.58 14.63 -8.87
N SER A 125 -15.37 13.31 -8.93
CA SER A 125 -16.26 12.29 -8.40
C SER A 125 -15.74 11.65 -7.11
N SER A 126 -14.43 11.77 -6.85
CA SER A 126 -13.78 11.18 -5.68
C SER A 126 -13.37 12.26 -4.67
N ALA A 127 -13.37 11.90 -3.38
CA ALA A 127 -12.90 12.78 -2.30
C ALA A 127 -11.72 12.16 -1.52
N ASN A 128 -11.19 11.03 -1.98
CA ASN A 128 -10.12 10.28 -1.33
C ASN A 128 -8.79 10.48 -2.06
N TYR A 129 -8.36 11.72 -2.24
CA TYR A 129 -7.07 12.04 -2.84
C TYR A 129 -6.42 13.27 -2.19
N ALA A 130 -5.09 13.35 -2.28
CA ALA A 130 -4.34 14.52 -1.86
C ALA A 130 -3.09 14.72 -2.73
N PHE A 131 -2.55 15.94 -2.70
CA PHE A 131 -1.35 16.34 -3.44
C PHE A 131 -0.25 16.85 -2.50
N GLY A 132 0.98 16.86 -2.99
CA GLY A 132 2.13 17.48 -2.35
C GLY A 132 3.29 17.69 -3.33
N ASP A 133 4.24 18.55 -2.99
CA ASP A 133 5.43 18.78 -3.83
C ASP A 133 6.42 17.60 -3.70
N THR A 134 6.37 16.91 -2.56
CA THR A 134 7.06 15.65 -2.33
C THR A 134 6.11 14.47 -2.10
N ARG A 135 6.64 13.25 -2.26
CA ARG A 135 5.90 12.02 -1.97
C ARG A 135 5.40 11.97 -0.53
N GLU A 136 6.23 12.45 0.41
CA GLU A 136 5.92 12.43 1.84
C GLU A 136 4.84 13.47 2.19
N GLU A 137 4.92 14.67 1.62
CA GLU A 137 3.89 15.69 1.78
C GLU A 137 2.53 15.19 1.28
N ALA A 138 2.48 14.56 0.11
CA ALA A 138 1.23 14.02 -0.42
C ALA A 138 0.64 12.90 0.47
N LEU A 139 1.48 12.06 1.07
CA LEU A 139 1.06 11.03 2.03
C LEU A 139 0.52 11.66 3.33
N ASN A 140 1.20 12.69 3.84
CA ASN A 140 0.77 13.39 5.05
C ASN A 140 -0.55 14.12 4.84
N ALA A 141 -0.70 14.85 3.74
CA ALA A 141 -1.95 15.52 3.37
C ALA A 141 -3.11 14.52 3.22
N TYR A 142 -2.85 13.36 2.61
CA TYR A 142 -3.85 12.29 2.50
C TYR A 142 -4.24 11.74 3.88
N ALA A 143 -3.27 11.50 4.76
CA ALA A 143 -3.54 11.02 6.11
C ALA A 143 -4.36 12.03 6.93
N GLU A 144 -4.07 13.33 6.80
CA GLU A 144 -4.85 14.39 7.43
C GLU A 144 -6.30 14.38 6.94
N LEU A 145 -6.50 14.37 5.61
CA LEU A 145 -7.82 14.30 4.99
C LEU A 145 -8.64 13.12 5.52
N MET A 146 -8.07 11.93 5.55
CA MET A 146 -8.79 10.71 5.96
C MET A 146 -9.03 10.60 7.47
N ASN A 147 -8.36 11.42 8.29
CA ASN A 147 -8.58 11.50 9.73
C ASN A 147 -9.49 12.66 10.15
N GLN A 148 -9.91 13.52 9.21
CA GLN A 148 -10.90 14.55 9.52
C GLN A 148 -12.23 13.90 9.92
N PRO A 149 -12.89 14.40 10.99
CA PRO A 149 -14.23 13.95 11.30
C PRO A 149 -15.15 14.29 10.11
N VAL A 150 -15.86 13.29 9.61
CA VAL A 150 -16.89 13.51 8.59
C VAL A 150 -17.92 14.44 9.20
N ALA A 151 -18.10 15.62 8.61
CA ALA A 151 -19.16 16.54 9.03
C ALA A 151 -20.50 15.78 8.95
N ALA A 152 -21.20 15.70 10.09
CA ALA A 152 -22.46 14.99 10.23
C ALA A 152 -23.60 15.65 9.44
#